data_AF-A0A938U9K6-F1
#
_entry.id   AF-A0A938U9K6-F1
#
_cell.length_a   1.000
_cell.length_b   1.000
_cell.length_c   1.000
_cell.angle_alpha   90.00
_cell.angle_beta   90.00
_cell.angle_gamma   90.00
#
_symmetry.space_group_name_H-M   'P 1'
#
loop_
_entity.id
_entity.type
_entity.pdbx_description
1 polymer ?
#
loop_
_entity_poly.entity_id
_entity_poly.type
_entity_poly.pdbx_seq_one_letter_code
_entity_poly.pdbx_strand_id
1 'polypeptide(L)'
;MPTSAIACWRCCCARQTIERCGGSCARKTSPTRCRDCNAVWASDARRSGTSSSSNGAVTATSPDKLTSLQRAVLHAMARAEPRVYLSGGAALAGFHLRHRTTVDLDFFVRDVQAVVDARAALGTVAADLQATLTVRQQTPTFIRAVVERAGEGLVVDIVHEDVPQLHEDKPTIDGVRVDPLDEILVNKLTALVGRQEERDLIDVWFIEQTGLRVEDALAAAERKDGGCTPATLAWLLSSFPVPADQRLPPPLTRDRLGAWRDELVLRLTRAARPPDDVG
;
A
#
# COMPACT_ATOMS: atom_id res chain seq x y z
N MET A 1 39.93 5.13 -37.70
CA MET A 1 38.71 4.34 -37.46
C MET A 1 39.11 2.94 -37.05
N PRO A 2 38.70 2.50 -35.86
CA PRO A 2 37.64 1.51 -35.81
C PRO A 2 36.50 1.90 -34.86
N THR A 3 35.38 1.23 -35.10
CA THR A 3 34.01 1.45 -34.66
C THR A 3 33.69 0.82 -33.30
N SER A 4 33.03 1.63 -32.46
CA SER A 4 31.84 1.37 -31.64
C SER A 4 31.74 0.16 -30.70
N ALA A 5 31.72 0.52 -29.42
CA ALA A 5 30.91 0.05 -28.28
C ALA A 5 29.87 -1.07 -28.47
N ILE A 6 29.78 -1.94 -27.45
CA ILE A 6 28.54 -2.31 -26.73
C ILE A 6 28.95 -2.82 -25.33
N ALA A 7 28.43 -2.15 -24.30
CA ALA A 7 28.47 -2.60 -22.91
C ALA A 7 27.29 -3.54 -22.67
N CYS A 8 27.60 -4.78 -22.25
CA CYS A 8 26.61 -5.80 -21.93
C CYS A 8 26.49 -5.92 -20.40
N TRP A 9 25.30 -5.60 -19.89
CA TRP A 9 24.86 -5.93 -18.54
C TRP A 9 24.79 -7.45 -18.38
N ARG A 10 25.43 -7.99 -17.34
CA ARG A 10 25.18 -9.35 -16.86
C ARG A 10 25.02 -9.40 -15.35
N CYS A 11 23.91 -10.02 -14.98
CA CYS A 11 23.51 -10.55 -13.68
C CYS A 11 24.67 -11.09 -12.84
N CYS A 12 24.60 -10.83 -11.53
CA CYS A 12 25.21 -11.70 -10.54
C CYS A 12 24.20 -12.01 -9.43
N CYS A 13 23.72 -13.26 -9.43
CA CYS A 13 23.16 -13.92 -8.27
C CYS A 13 24.23 -14.02 -7.18
N ALA A 14 23.90 -13.70 -5.92
CA ALA A 14 24.62 -14.23 -4.77
C ALA A 14 23.69 -14.35 -3.55
N ARG A 15 23.41 -15.60 -3.19
CA ARG A 15 22.77 -16.04 -1.96
C ARG A 15 23.79 -16.10 -0.82
N GLN A 16 23.27 -15.89 0.39
CA GLN A 16 23.62 -16.56 1.65
C GLN A 16 25.06 -16.43 2.17
N THR A 17 25.21 -15.71 3.28
CA THR A 17 26.26 -15.94 4.28
C THR A 17 25.67 -16.71 5.47
N ILE A 18 26.20 -17.92 5.65
CA ILE A 18 26.05 -18.78 6.83
C ILE A 18 27.22 -18.44 7.76
N GLU A 19 26.93 -18.03 8.99
CA GLU A 19 27.94 -18.03 10.06
C GLU A 19 28.15 -19.45 10.59
N ARG A 20 29.39 -19.92 10.50
CA ARG A 20 29.89 -21.15 11.11
C ARG A 20 30.46 -20.81 12.49
N CYS A 21 29.91 -21.41 13.54
CA CYS A 21 30.66 -21.75 14.74
C CYS A 21 30.85 -23.28 14.77
N GLY A 22 32.11 -23.71 14.74
CA GLY A 22 32.50 -25.12 14.94
C GLY A 22 33.20 -25.27 16.29
N GLY A 23 33.00 -26.41 16.95
CA GLY A 23 33.80 -26.82 18.11
C GLY A 23 33.23 -27.92 19.01
N SER A 24 33.19 -29.17 18.51
CA SER A 24 33.35 -30.50 19.19
C SER A 24 32.66 -30.79 20.54
N CYS A 25 31.73 -31.75 20.64
CA CYS A 25 31.92 -33.21 20.89
C CYS A 25 31.70 -33.64 22.35
N ALA A 26 30.59 -34.35 22.64
CA ALA A 26 30.56 -35.54 23.51
C ALA A 26 29.23 -36.29 23.35
N ARG A 27 29.30 -37.59 23.06
CA ARG A 27 28.19 -38.55 22.96
C ARG A 27 27.68 -38.96 24.35
N LYS A 28 26.39 -39.29 24.45
CA LYS A 28 25.85 -40.44 25.21
C LYS A 28 24.42 -40.80 24.74
N THR A 29 24.32 -41.96 24.08
CA THR A 29 23.27 -43.02 24.11
C THR A 29 21.82 -42.68 24.54
N SER A 30 20.89 -42.67 23.55
CA SER A 30 19.58 -43.38 23.38
C SER A 30 18.65 -43.73 24.57
N PRO A 31 17.38 -44.15 24.33
CA PRO A 31 16.26 -43.50 23.60
C PRO A 31 14.92 -43.55 24.40
N THR A 32 13.94 -42.69 24.13
CA THR A 32 12.52 -43.01 24.44
C THR A 32 11.55 -42.26 23.54
N ARG A 33 10.63 -43.02 22.92
CA ARG A 33 9.44 -42.56 22.18
C ARG A 33 8.31 -42.24 23.17
N CYS A 34 7.53 -41.20 22.89
CA CYS A 34 6.06 -41.08 23.05
C CYS A 34 5.66 -39.72 22.42
N ARG A 35 4.96 -39.66 21.29
CA ARG A 35 3.50 -39.68 21.06
C ARG A 35 2.70 -38.58 21.79
N ASP A 36 1.96 -37.86 20.94
CA ASP A 36 0.68 -37.15 21.17
C ASP A 36 0.68 -35.65 21.56
N CYS A 37 0.38 -34.86 20.52
CA CYS A 37 -0.68 -33.86 20.34
C CYS A 37 -1.40 -33.19 21.53
N ASN A 38 -1.74 -31.92 21.27
CA ASN A 38 -2.79 -31.07 21.83
C ASN A 38 -2.54 -30.38 23.18
N ALA A 39 -2.34 -29.06 23.11
CA ALA A 39 -2.69 -28.14 24.19
C ALA A 39 -3.61 -27.04 23.66
N VAL A 40 -4.88 -27.21 24.03
CA VAL A 40 -6.00 -26.28 23.97
C VAL A 40 -5.71 -25.05 24.83
N TRP A 41 -6.00 -23.85 24.33
CA TRP A 41 -6.08 -22.67 25.18
C TRP A 41 -7.48 -22.60 25.78
N ALA A 42 -7.57 -22.96 27.05
CA ALA A 42 -8.78 -22.93 27.86
C ALA A 42 -9.16 -21.48 28.19
N SER A 43 -10.44 -21.20 28.01
CA SER A 43 -11.18 -20.09 28.60
C SER A 43 -11.23 -20.23 30.12
N ASP A 44 -10.94 -19.15 30.86
CA ASP A 44 -11.22 -19.09 32.29
C ASP A 44 -12.14 -17.92 32.65
N ALA A 45 -13.04 -18.24 33.58
CA ALA A 45 -14.24 -17.51 33.89
C ALA A 45 -14.06 -16.45 35.00
N ARG A 46 -14.90 -15.42 34.89
CA ARG A 46 -15.34 -14.40 35.86
C ARG A 46 -15.01 -14.66 37.34
N ARG A 47 -14.47 -13.63 37.99
CA ARG A 47 -14.87 -13.21 39.35
C ARG A 47 -15.00 -11.69 39.43
N SER A 48 -16.08 -11.26 40.08
CA SER A 48 -16.50 -9.90 40.36
C SER A 48 -15.72 -9.26 41.51
N GLY A 49 -15.39 -7.96 41.37
CA GLY A 49 -14.91 -7.09 42.44
C GLY A 49 -15.03 -5.62 42.01
N THR A 50 -15.67 -4.81 42.85
CA THR A 50 -16.14 -3.44 42.62
C THR A 50 -15.07 -2.34 42.81
N SER A 51 -15.40 -1.17 42.22
CA SER A 51 -14.90 0.21 42.45
C SER A 51 -13.54 0.62 41.90
N SER A 52 -13.53 1.55 40.93
CA SER A 52 -13.34 3.00 41.16
C SER A 52 -13.08 3.74 39.83
N SER A 53 -13.68 4.92 39.69
CA SER A 53 -13.59 5.83 38.55
C SER A 53 -12.16 6.18 38.13
N SER A 54 -11.92 6.24 36.82
CA SER A 54 -11.27 7.41 36.20
C SER A 54 -11.38 7.33 34.67
N ASN A 55 -11.90 8.42 34.09
CA ASN A 55 -11.76 8.88 32.71
C ASN A 55 -11.80 7.82 31.59
N GLY A 56 -13.01 7.41 31.24
CA GLY A 56 -13.29 6.97 29.88
C GLY A 56 -13.20 8.16 28.94
N ALA A 57 -12.00 8.43 28.42
CA ALA A 57 -11.86 9.16 27.18
C ALA A 57 -12.54 8.31 26.11
N VAL A 58 -13.77 8.67 25.78
CA VAL A 58 -14.49 8.15 24.62
C VAL A 58 -13.66 8.59 23.42
N THR A 59 -12.77 7.73 22.95
CA THR A 59 -12.14 7.87 21.64
C THR A 59 -13.26 7.79 20.63
N ALA A 60 -13.71 8.96 20.17
CA ALA A 60 -14.61 9.09 19.06
C ALA A 60 -14.01 8.29 17.89
N THR A 61 -14.59 7.13 17.61
CA THR A 61 -14.25 6.30 16.47
C THR A 61 -14.79 7.06 15.26
N SER A 62 -13.95 7.92 14.70
CA SER A 62 -14.29 8.59 13.45
C SER A 62 -14.62 7.53 12.40
N PRO A 63 -15.49 7.84 11.42
CA PRO A 63 -15.96 6.86 10.46
C PRO A 63 -14.87 6.40 9.46
N ASP A 64 -13.68 7.00 9.50
CA ASP A 64 -12.50 6.60 8.75
C ASP A 64 -11.70 5.47 9.46
N LYS A 65 -10.88 4.72 8.70
CA LYS A 65 -10.07 3.61 9.23
C LYS A 65 -8.62 4.02 9.56
N LEU A 66 -8.41 5.28 9.93
CA LEU A 66 -7.09 5.81 10.30
C LEU A 66 -6.91 5.85 11.82
N THR A 67 -5.68 5.60 12.27
CA THR A 67 -5.32 5.76 13.69
C THR A 67 -5.26 7.23 14.09
N SER A 68 -5.22 7.51 15.41
CA SER A 68 -5.07 8.87 15.91
C SER A 68 -3.77 9.53 15.47
N LEU A 69 -2.66 8.79 15.42
CA LEU A 69 -1.37 9.31 14.94
C LEU A 69 -1.42 9.59 13.44
N GLN A 70 -1.98 8.66 12.65
CA GLN A 70 -2.18 8.85 11.21
C GLN A 70 -2.97 10.12 10.93
N ARG A 71 -4.11 10.31 11.59
CA ARG A 71 -4.93 11.51 11.42
C ARG A 71 -4.18 12.79 11.82
N ALA A 72 -3.48 12.77 12.96
CA ALA A 72 -2.73 13.92 13.44
C ALA A 72 -1.62 14.34 12.46
N VAL A 73 -0.80 13.39 11.99
CA VAL A 73 0.25 13.64 11.00
C VAL A 73 -0.36 14.09 9.68
N LEU A 74 -1.43 13.45 9.22
CA LEU A 74 -2.12 13.77 7.97
C LEU A 74 -2.56 15.24 7.90
N HIS A 75 -3.35 15.71 8.87
CA HIS A 75 -3.82 17.10 8.83
C HIS A 75 -2.70 18.10 9.13
N ALA A 76 -1.73 17.74 9.97
CA ALA A 76 -0.60 18.62 10.25
C ALA A 76 0.29 18.80 9.01
N MET A 77 0.56 17.73 8.27
CA MET A 77 1.27 17.77 6.99
C MET A 77 0.52 18.58 5.94
N ALA A 78 -0.78 18.35 5.78
CA ALA A 78 -1.60 19.08 4.81
C ALA A 78 -1.62 20.60 5.06
N ARG A 79 -1.54 21.03 6.33
CA ARG A 79 -1.40 22.45 6.68
C ARG A 79 0.01 22.99 6.48
N ALA A 80 1.03 22.20 6.82
CA ALA A 80 2.42 22.64 6.80
C ALA A 80 3.00 22.70 5.38
N GLU A 81 2.55 21.84 4.47
CA GLU A 81 2.93 21.87 3.05
C GLU A 81 1.70 21.69 2.15
N PRO A 82 1.05 22.78 1.69
CA PRO A 82 -0.18 22.71 0.88
C PRO A 82 -0.02 22.03 -0.50
N ARG A 83 1.22 21.84 -0.98
CA ARG A 83 1.47 21.12 -2.24
C ARG A 83 1.36 19.60 -2.09
N VAL A 84 1.45 19.05 -0.87
CA VAL A 84 1.24 17.61 -0.67
C VAL A 84 -0.20 17.21 -0.93
N TYR A 85 -0.37 16.03 -1.49
CA TYR A 85 -1.67 15.36 -1.60
C TYR A 85 -1.55 13.89 -1.19
N LEU A 86 -2.67 13.31 -0.77
CA LEU A 86 -2.78 11.92 -0.36
C LEU A 86 -3.36 11.09 -1.52
N SER A 87 -2.74 9.94 -1.77
CA SER A 87 -3.26 8.95 -2.74
C SER A 87 -3.25 7.54 -2.15
N GLY A 88 -3.51 6.56 -3.00
CA GLY A 88 -3.31 5.15 -2.69
C GLY A 88 -4.17 4.61 -1.54
N GLY A 89 -3.57 3.72 -0.74
CA GLY A 89 -4.29 2.98 0.30
C GLY A 89 -4.82 3.86 1.42
N ALA A 90 -4.07 4.90 1.79
CA ALA A 90 -4.48 5.85 2.82
C ALA A 90 -5.67 6.70 2.39
N ALA A 91 -5.68 7.18 1.13
CA ALA A 91 -6.83 7.89 0.56
C ALA A 91 -8.08 7.01 0.55
N LEU A 92 -7.96 5.74 0.13
CA LEU A 92 -9.07 4.79 0.12
C LEU A 92 -9.60 4.48 1.53
N ALA A 93 -8.71 4.30 2.51
CA ALA A 93 -9.06 3.96 3.89
C ALA A 93 -9.63 5.17 4.67
N GLY A 94 -9.15 6.37 4.38
CA GLY A 94 -9.51 7.61 5.07
C GLY A 94 -10.77 8.28 4.51
N PHE A 95 -10.79 8.49 3.20
CA PHE A 95 -11.71 9.45 2.57
C PHE A 95 -12.74 8.81 1.65
N HIS A 96 -12.41 7.67 1.03
CA HIS A 96 -13.29 7.04 0.04
C HIS A 96 -14.00 5.79 0.59
N LEU A 97 -13.46 4.60 0.32
CA LEU A 97 -14.18 3.33 0.43
C LEU A 97 -14.18 2.73 1.83
N ARG A 98 -13.16 3.03 2.65
CA ARG A 98 -13.03 2.54 4.04
C ARG A 98 -13.16 1.01 4.15
N HIS A 99 -12.85 0.28 3.08
CA HIS A 99 -12.95 -1.18 3.05
C HIS A 99 -11.84 -1.84 3.87
N ARG A 100 -10.65 -1.24 3.92
CA ARG A 100 -9.50 -1.73 4.71
C ARG A 100 -8.82 -0.64 5.54
N THR A 101 -7.97 -1.05 6.47
CA THR A 101 -7.03 -0.16 7.16
C THR A 101 -5.78 0.09 6.30
N THR A 102 -5.04 1.16 6.60
CA THR A 102 -3.69 1.41 6.07
C THR A 102 -2.68 1.42 7.21
N VAL A 103 -1.45 1.02 6.90
CA VAL A 103 -0.33 1.08 7.83
C VAL A 103 0.55 2.32 7.57
N ASP A 104 0.57 2.78 6.33
CA ASP A 104 1.46 3.84 5.85
C ASP A 104 0.64 5.05 5.38
N LEU A 105 1.25 6.23 5.41
CA LEU A 105 0.76 7.43 4.72
C LEU A 105 1.71 7.77 3.57
N ASP A 106 1.18 7.71 2.34
CA ASP A 106 1.89 8.08 1.12
C ASP A 106 1.48 9.48 0.68
N PHE A 107 2.36 10.46 0.90
CA PHE A 107 2.20 11.81 0.39
C PHE A 107 2.90 11.96 -0.95
N PHE A 108 2.24 12.66 -1.86
CA PHE A 108 2.77 12.90 -3.19
C PHE A 108 2.88 14.40 -3.45
N VAL A 109 3.87 14.77 -4.25
CA VAL A 109 4.13 16.14 -4.72
C VAL A 109 4.47 16.13 -6.20
N ARG A 110 4.31 17.28 -6.87
CA ARG A 110 4.53 17.42 -8.32
C ARG A 110 5.84 18.11 -8.69
N ASP A 111 6.55 18.62 -7.70
CA ASP A 111 7.84 19.27 -7.90
C ASP A 111 8.88 18.74 -6.89
N VAL A 112 10.12 18.59 -7.35
CA VAL A 112 11.24 18.11 -6.53
C VAL A 112 11.49 19.03 -5.32
N GLN A 113 11.27 20.34 -5.47
CA GLN A 113 11.46 21.29 -4.38
C GLN A 113 10.45 21.04 -3.24
N ALA A 114 9.21 20.71 -3.57
CA ALA A 114 8.18 20.34 -2.60
C ALA A 114 8.52 19.06 -1.83
N VAL A 115 9.37 18.16 -2.36
CA VAL A 115 9.87 17.02 -1.56
C VAL A 115 10.74 17.53 -0.41
N VAL A 116 11.63 18.49 -0.71
CA VAL A 116 12.51 19.11 0.30
C VAL A 116 11.70 19.89 1.32
N ASP A 117 10.70 20.64 0.87
CA ASP A 117 9.87 21.47 1.74
C ASP A 117 8.95 20.58 2.60
N ALA A 118 8.35 19.53 2.02
CA ALA A 118 7.57 18.53 2.75
C ALA A 118 8.44 17.77 3.77
N ARG A 119 9.71 17.51 3.47
CA ARG A 119 10.65 16.93 4.44
C ARG A 119 10.84 17.83 5.65
N ALA A 120 11.07 19.12 5.41
CA ALA A 120 11.25 20.10 6.46
C ALA A 120 9.96 20.21 7.30
N ALA A 121 8.81 20.31 6.63
CA ALA A 121 7.49 20.31 7.24
C ALA A 121 7.25 19.07 8.14
N LEU A 122 7.62 17.87 7.68
CA LEU A 122 7.50 16.64 8.47
C LEU A 122 8.33 16.70 9.76
N GLY A 123 9.49 17.36 9.73
CA GLY A 123 10.30 17.63 10.92
C GLY A 123 9.57 18.49 11.95
N THR A 124 8.98 19.60 11.51
CA THR A 124 8.19 20.49 12.36
C THR A 124 6.94 19.78 12.90
N VAL A 125 6.22 19.06 12.04
CA VAL A 125 5.03 18.29 12.41
C VAL A 125 5.36 17.26 13.48
N ALA A 126 6.45 16.50 13.34
CA ALA A 126 6.85 15.54 14.36
C ALA A 126 7.17 16.22 15.70
N ALA A 127 7.89 17.35 15.68
CA ALA A 127 8.20 18.12 16.87
C ALA A 127 6.94 18.63 17.58
N ASP A 128 6.00 19.22 16.84
CA ASP A 128 4.73 19.75 17.36
C ASP A 128 3.85 18.64 17.96
N LEU A 129 3.89 17.44 17.38
CA LEU A 129 3.18 16.27 17.87
C LEU A 129 3.91 15.56 19.03
N GLN A 130 5.06 16.07 19.46
CA GLN A 130 5.94 15.44 20.46
C GLN A 130 6.29 14.00 20.07
N ALA A 131 6.52 13.77 18.77
CA ALA A 131 6.86 12.50 18.17
C ALA A 131 8.34 12.47 17.76
N THR A 132 8.92 11.28 17.73
CA THR A 132 10.27 11.05 17.21
C THR A 132 10.19 10.84 15.70
N LEU A 133 11.02 11.55 14.94
CA LEU A 133 11.16 11.35 13.49
C LEU A 133 12.47 10.63 13.16
N THR A 134 12.37 9.47 12.52
CA THR A 134 13.53 8.73 11.99
C THR A 134 13.45 8.62 10.48
N VAL A 135 14.36 9.27 9.76
CA VAL A 135 14.47 9.10 8.30
C VAL A 135 15.17 7.77 8.00
N ARG A 136 14.51 6.90 7.24
CA ARG A 136 15.03 5.58 6.83
C ARG A 136 15.68 5.63 5.44
N GLN A 137 15.14 6.45 4.55
CA GLN A 137 15.65 6.64 3.20
C GLN A 137 15.36 8.06 2.74
N GLN A 138 16.31 8.65 2.01
CA GLN A 138 16.15 9.97 1.40
C GLN A 138 16.92 10.02 0.08
N THR A 139 16.20 10.37 -0.98
CA THR A 139 16.70 10.68 -2.31
C THR A 139 16.07 12.02 -2.75
N PRO A 140 16.47 12.62 -3.89
CA PRO A 140 15.85 13.84 -4.38
C PRO A 140 14.34 13.71 -4.64
N THR A 141 13.86 12.51 -4.98
CA THR A 141 12.48 12.27 -5.41
C THR A 141 11.68 11.42 -4.43
N PHE A 142 12.29 10.96 -3.34
CA PHE A 142 11.66 10.04 -2.41
C PHE A 142 12.21 10.16 -0.99
N ILE A 143 11.32 10.18 -0.01
CA ILE A 143 11.67 10.10 1.40
C ILE A 143 10.80 9.04 2.04
N ARG A 144 11.43 8.16 2.83
CA ARG A 144 10.75 7.29 3.78
C ARG A 144 11.20 7.62 5.18
N ALA A 145 10.24 7.91 6.05
CA ALA A 145 10.48 8.19 7.45
C ALA A 145 9.51 7.42 8.35
N VAL A 146 9.89 7.28 9.62
CA VAL A 146 9.03 6.73 10.66
C VAL A 146 8.79 7.83 11.69
N VAL A 147 7.51 8.12 11.96
CA VAL A 147 7.05 8.99 13.03
C VAL A 147 6.57 8.12 14.18
N GLU A 148 7.18 8.24 15.35
CA GLU A 148 6.83 7.42 16.52
C GLU A 148 6.32 8.30 17.66
N ARG A 149 5.14 7.97 18.19
CA ARG A 149 4.53 8.68 19.32
C ARG A 149 3.87 7.69 20.27
N ALA A 150 4.25 7.74 21.55
CA ALA A 150 3.65 6.91 22.61
C ALA A 150 3.59 5.40 22.28
N GLY A 151 4.62 4.86 21.60
CA GLY A 151 4.70 3.44 21.22
C GLY A 151 3.98 3.08 19.91
N GLU A 152 3.26 4.01 19.29
CA GLU A 152 2.71 3.87 17.95
C GLU A 152 3.72 4.38 16.92
N GLY A 153 4.03 3.57 15.91
CA GLY A 153 4.91 3.93 14.80
C GLY A 153 4.13 4.05 13.49
N LEU A 154 4.39 5.13 12.75
CA LEU A 154 3.79 5.42 11.47
C LEU A 154 4.87 5.58 10.40
N VAL A 155 4.80 4.79 9.33
CA VAL A 155 5.62 5.01 8.14
C VAL A 155 4.98 6.13 7.31
N VAL A 156 5.81 7.09 6.93
CA VAL A 156 5.45 8.21 6.07
C VAL A 156 6.38 8.21 4.87
N ASP A 157 5.77 8.10 3.70
CA ASP A 157 6.46 8.25 2.42
C ASP A 157 6.10 9.61 1.81
N ILE A 158 7.11 10.29 1.25
CA ILE A 158 6.93 11.50 0.45
C ILE A 158 7.54 11.22 -0.91
N VAL A 159 6.72 11.25 -1.96
CA VAL A 159 7.07 10.83 -3.30
C VAL A 159 6.89 11.99 -4.28
N HIS A 160 7.93 12.26 -5.08
CA HIS A 160 7.79 13.09 -6.27
C HIS A 160 7.18 12.28 -7.39
N GLU A 161 5.96 12.63 -7.78
CA GLU A 161 5.20 11.96 -8.84
C GLU A 161 5.29 12.78 -10.13
N ASP A 162 6.20 12.40 -11.02
CA ASP A 162 6.41 13.07 -12.32
C ASP A 162 5.87 12.25 -13.49
N VAL A 163 4.57 12.06 -13.48
CA VAL A 163 3.82 11.34 -14.52
C VAL A 163 2.49 12.05 -14.80
N PRO A 164 1.85 11.84 -15.97
CA PRO A 164 0.54 12.42 -16.26
C PRO A 164 -0.49 12.14 -15.16
N GLN A 165 -1.31 13.13 -14.84
CA GLN A 165 -2.44 13.00 -13.92
C GLN A 165 -3.75 13.07 -14.73
N LEU A 166 -4.77 12.39 -14.25
CA LEU A 166 -6.14 12.60 -14.71
C LEU A 166 -6.70 13.92 -14.14
N HIS A 167 -6.33 14.24 -12.90
CA HIS A 167 -6.76 15.46 -12.20
C HIS A 167 -5.55 16.25 -11.66
N GLU A 168 -5.25 17.37 -12.32
CA GLU A 168 -4.23 18.34 -11.86
C GLU A 168 -4.69 19.05 -10.58
N ASP A 169 -5.95 19.48 -10.56
CA ASP A 169 -6.60 20.06 -9.37
C ASP A 169 -7.27 18.96 -8.56
N LYS A 170 -6.77 18.75 -7.34
CA LYS A 170 -7.23 17.68 -6.45
C LYS A 170 -8.26 18.22 -5.46
N PRO A 171 -9.39 17.52 -5.26
CA PRO A 171 -10.38 17.94 -4.27
C PRO A 171 -9.77 17.98 -2.88
N THR A 172 -10.19 18.96 -2.08
CA THR A 172 -9.82 19.05 -0.67
C THR A 172 -10.95 18.47 0.17
N ILE A 173 -10.66 17.40 0.91
CA ILE A 173 -11.59 16.73 1.82
C ILE A 173 -11.01 16.83 3.23
N ASP A 174 -11.74 17.47 4.14
CA ASP A 174 -11.31 17.71 5.53
C ASP A 174 -9.92 18.37 5.64
N GLY A 175 -9.68 19.37 4.78
CA GLY A 175 -8.41 20.12 4.74
C GLY A 175 -7.23 19.37 4.12
N VAL A 176 -7.46 18.19 3.54
CA VAL A 176 -6.43 17.37 2.87
C VAL A 176 -6.73 17.31 1.37
N ARG A 177 -5.73 17.56 0.53
CA ARG A 177 -5.84 17.29 -0.92
C ARG A 177 -5.76 15.80 -1.14
N VAL A 178 -6.76 15.21 -1.80
CA VAL A 178 -6.86 13.75 -1.98
C VAL A 178 -7.14 13.45 -3.44
N ASP A 179 -6.48 12.41 -3.97
CA ASP A 179 -6.80 11.92 -5.31
C ASP A 179 -8.26 11.42 -5.38
N PRO A 180 -9.02 11.79 -6.43
CA PRO A 180 -10.34 11.22 -6.66
C PRO A 180 -10.24 9.73 -7.03
N LEU A 181 -11.36 9.02 -6.91
CA LEU A 181 -11.40 7.55 -7.05
C LEU A 181 -10.93 7.04 -8.41
N ASP A 182 -11.18 7.78 -9.48
CA ASP A 182 -10.76 7.45 -10.84
C ASP A 182 -9.25 7.64 -11.05
N GLU A 183 -8.63 8.67 -10.47
CA GLU A 183 -7.16 8.79 -10.42
C GLU A 183 -6.55 7.62 -9.63
N ILE A 184 -7.15 7.28 -8.47
CA ILE A 184 -6.68 6.13 -7.68
C ILE A 184 -6.83 4.84 -8.49
N LEU A 185 -7.91 4.65 -9.24
CA LEU A 185 -8.08 3.49 -10.12
C LEU A 185 -6.93 3.38 -11.11
N VAL A 186 -6.61 4.47 -11.82
CA VAL A 186 -5.47 4.54 -12.75
C VAL A 186 -4.16 4.15 -12.04
N ASN A 187 -3.90 4.72 -10.87
CA ASN A 187 -2.70 4.43 -10.07
C ASN A 187 -2.63 2.97 -9.61
N LYS A 188 -3.78 2.34 -9.33
CA LYS A 188 -3.83 0.91 -8.96
C LYS A 188 -3.56 0.01 -10.16
N LEU A 189 -4.02 0.35 -11.35
CA LEU A 189 -3.70 -0.40 -12.56
C LEU A 189 -2.21 -0.34 -12.89
N THR A 190 -1.58 0.83 -12.80
CA THR A 190 -0.13 0.95 -13.01
C THR A 190 0.66 0.23 -11.90
N ALA A 191 0.22 0.31 -10.64
CA ALA A 191 0.85 -0.43 -9.54
C ALA A 191 0.75 -1.96 -9.72
N LEU A 192 -0.36 -2.47 -10.25
CA LEU A 192 -0.50 -3.89 -10.58
C LEU A 192 0.55 -4.37 -11.59
N VAL A 193 0.92 -3.52 -12.55
CA VAL A 193 2.00 -3.82 -13.51
C VAL A 193 3.37 -3.80 -12.83
N GLY A 194 3.62 -2.80 -11.98
CA GLY A 194 4.94 -2.61 -11.36
C GLY A 194 5.30 -3.59 -10.25
N ARG A 195 4.39 -3.85 -9.29
CA ARG A 195 4.72 -4.57 -8.04
C ARG A 195 3.83 -5.76 -7.70
N GLN A 196 2.68 -5.90 -8.35
CA GLN A 196 1.76 -7.04 -8.19
C GLN A 196 1.35 -7.34 -6.73
N GLU A 197 1.02 -6.31 -5.94
CA GLU A 197 0.54 -6.52 -4.58
C GLU A 197 -0.94 -6.96 -4.56
N GLU A 198 -1.27 -7.98 -3.76
CA GLU A 198 -2.66 -8.46 -3.60
C GLU A 198 -3.63 -7.36 -3.16
N ARG A 199 -3.14 -6.37 -2.41
CA ARG A 199 -3.92 -5.21 -1.98
C ARG A 199 -4.37 -4.34 -3.14
N ASP A 200 -3.56 -4.22 -4.18
CA ASP A 200 -3.92 -3.42 -5.36
C ASP A 200 -5.07 -4.11 -6.13
N LEU A 201 -5.07 -5.44 -6.24
CA LEU A 201 -6.19 -6.19 -6.84
C LEU A 201 -7.49 -6.02 -6.04
N ILE A 202 -7.40 -6.09 -4.71
CA ILE A 202 -8.54 -5.86 -3.81
C ILE A 202 -9.07 -4.43 -3.98
N ASP A 203 -8.18 -3.44 -3.99
CA ASP A 203 -8.57 -2.04 -4.14
C ASP A 203 -9.29 -1.80 -5.48
N VAL A 204 -8.82 -2.35 -6.59
CA VAL A 204 -9.49 -2.26 -7.90
C VAL A 204 -10.89 -2.89 -7.86
N TRP A 205 -11.04 -4.07 -7.24
CA TRP A 205 -12.36 -4.70 -7.09
C TRP A 205 -13.36 -3.78 -6.38
N PHE A 206 -12.94 -3.18 -5.26
CA PHE A 206 -13.80 -2.28 -4.48
C PHE A 206 -14.09 -0.98 -5.21
N ILE A 207 -13.13 -0.44 -5.97
CA ILE A 207 -13.35 0.75 -6.79
C ILE A 207 -14.39 0.46 -7.88
N GLU A 208 -14.34 -0.68 -8.57
CA GLU A 208 -15.36 -1.03 -9.57
C GLU A 208 -16.76 -1.16 -8.96
N GLN A 209 -16.90 -1.52 -7.67
CA GLN A 209 -18.20 -1.57 -7.01
C GLN A 209 -18.86 -0.18 -6.85
N THR A 210 -18.12 0.91 -7.08
CA THR A 210 -18.68 2.27 -7.07
C THR A 210 -19.31 2.68 -8.40
N GLY A 211 -19.18 1.85 -9.45
CA GLY A 211 -19.67 2.13 -10.80
C GLY A 211 -18.59 2.62 -11.77
N LEU A 212 -17.38 2.89 -11.29
CA LEU A 212 -16.21 3.08 -12.15
C LEU A 212 -15.85 1.76 -12.84
N ARG A 213 -15.29 1.83 -14.04
CA ARG A 213 -14.90 0.66 -14.82
C ARG A 213 -13.41 0.68 -15.10
N VAL A 214 -12.76 -0.49 -15.02
CA VAL A 214 -11.34 -0.61 -15.39
C VAL A 214 -11.11 -0.16 -16.83
N GLU A 215 -12.04 -0.47 -17.73
CA GLU A 215 -11.95 -0.15 -19.15
C GLU A 215 -11.83 1.36 -19.41
N ASP A 216 -12.54 2.18 -18.63
CA ASP A 216 -12.52 3.64 -18.78
C ASP A 216 -11.18 4.25 -18.30
N ALA A 217 -10.45 3.53 -17.44
CA ALA A 217 -9.15 3.95 -16.91
C ALA A 217 -7.95 3.51 -17.78
N LEU A 218 -8.14 2.57 -18.72
CA LEU A 218 -7.03 1.95 -19.48
C LEU A 218 -6.18 2.96 -20.23
N ALA A 219 -6.81 3.87 -20.99
CA ALA A 219 -6.07 4.86 -21.78
C ALA A 219 -5.28 5.84 -20.90
N ALA A 220 -5.79 6.17 -19.70
CA ALA A 220 -5.06 7.00 -18.75
C ALA A 220 -3.90 6.23 -18.10
N ALA A 221 -4.12 4.96 -17.74
CA ALA A 221 -3.09 4.09 -17.18
C ALA A 221 -1.94 3.86 -18.17
N GLU A 222 -2.24 3.61 -19.44
CA GLU A 222 -1.24 3.44 -20.50
C GLU A 222 -0.45 4.73 -20.79
N ARG A 223 -1.10 5.90 -20.72
CA ARG A 223 -0.38 7.18 -20.81
C ARG A 223 0.55 7.42 -19.61
N LYS A 224 0.17 6.93 -18.43
CA LYS A 224 0.93 7.10 -17.19
C LYS A 224 2.12 6.14 -17.13
N ASP A 225 1.90 4.90 -17.55
CA ASP A 225 2.91 3.86 -17.72
C ASP A 225 2.63 3.13 -19.04
N GLY A 226 3.50 3.31 -20.03
CA GLY A 226 3.36 2.70 -21.36
C GLY A 226 3.36 1.16 -21.35
N GLY A 227 3.79 0.54 -20.24
CA GLY A 227 3.65 -0.90 -20.03
C GLY A 227 2.24 -1.34 -19.62
N CYS A 228 1.40 -0.43 -19.14
CA CYS A 228 0.05 -0.67 -18.62
C CYS A 228 -0.99 -0.80 -19.74
N THR A 229 -0.72 -1.68 -20.70
CA THR A 229 -1.64 -2.01 -21.77
C THR A 229 -2.71 -3.01 -21.29
N PRO A 230 -3.88 -3.08 -21.96
CA PRO A 230 -4.90 -4.08 -21.62
C PRO A 230 -4.36 -5.52 -21.74
N ALA A 231 -3.48 -5.77 -22.71
CA ALA A 231 -2.84 -7.08 -22.91
C ALA A 231 -1.90 -7.43 -21.74
N THR A 232 -1.07 -6.48 -21.28
CA THR A 232 -0.19 -6.67 -20.13
C THR A 232 -0.99 -6.97 -18.88
N LEU A 233 -2.04 -6.19 -18.61
CA LEU A 233 -2.92 -6.41 -17.45
C LEU A 233 -3.62 -7.77 -17.53
N ALA A 234 -4.17 -8.16 -18.68
CA ALA A 234 -4.80 -9.47 -18.85
C ALA A 234 -3.83 -10.61 -18.57
N TRP A 235 -2.62 -10.52 -19.14
CA TRP A 235 -1.57 -11.53 -18.92
C TRP A 235 -1.16 -11.63 -17.45
N LEU A 236 -0.88 -10.50 -16.80
CA LEU A 236 -0.54 -10.45 -15.37
C LEU A 236 -1.65 -11.07 -14.52
N LEU A 237 -2.89 -10.63 -14.71
CA LEU A 237 -4.03 -11.07 -13.93
C LEU A 237 -4.39 -12.55 -14.13
N SER A 238 -4.06 -13.14 -15.28
CA SER A 238 -4.32 -14.56 -15.57
C SER A 238 -3.63 -15.53 -14.60
N SER A 239 -2.54 -15.10 -13.97
CA SER A 239 -1.77 -15.91 -13.01
C SER A 239 -1.72 -15.30 -11.61
N PHE A 240 -2.38 -14.17 -11.40
CA PHE A 240 -2.27 -13.37 -10.19
C PHE A 240 -2.89 -14.09 -8.99
N PRO A 241 -2.17 -14.26 -7.86
CA PRO A 241 -2.69 -15.01 -6.73
C PRO A 241 -3.88 -14.30 -6.05
N VAL A 242 -4.93 -15.06 -5.76
CA VAL A 242 -6.05 -14.57 -4.94
C VAL A 242 -5.79 -14.92 -3.49
N PRO A 243 -5.73 -13.93 -2.56
CA PRO A 243 -5.45 -14.20 -1.16
C PRO A 243 -6.57 -15.03 -0.50
N ALA A 244 -6.29 -15.59 0.67
CA ALA A 244 -7.28 -16.31 1.47
C ALA A 244 -8.28 -15.34 2.14
N ASP A 245 -9.49 -15.82 2.45
CA ASP A 245 -10.60 -15.01 3.00
C ASP A 245 -10.23 -14.20 4.25
N GLN A 246 -9.37 -14.74 5.11
CA GLN A 246 -8.94 -14.07 6.35
C GLN A 246 -8.19 -12.75 6.10
N ARG A 247 -7.67 -12.55 4.88
CA ARG A 247 -6.93 -11.36 4.47
C ARG A 247 -7.82 -10.40 3.65
N LEU A 248 -9.08 -10.75 3.40
CA LEU A 248 -10.01 -9.98 2.59
C LEU A 248 -10.97 -9.17 3.48
N PRO A 249 -11.22 -7.89 3.14
CA PRO A 249 -12.21 -7.11 3.85
C PRO A 249 -13.63 -7.55 3.46
N PRO A 250 -14.55 -7.74 4.42
CA PRO A 250 -15.94 -8.08 4.12
C PRO A 250 -16.62 -7.00 3.24
N PRO A 251 -17.56 -7.37 2.34
CA PRO A 251 -18.11 -8.71 2.09
C PRO A 251 -17.36 -9.48 0.99
N LEU A 252 -16.12 -9.10 0.67
CA LEU A 252 -15.34 -9.76 -0.38
C LEU A 252 -14.84 -11.13 0.11
N THR A 253 -15.02 -12.15 -0.71
CA THR A 253 -14.48 -13.49 -0.50
C THR A 253 -13.50 -13.85 -1.60
N ARG A 254 -12.65 -14.85 -1.37
CA ARG A 254 -11.68 -15.39 -2.32
C ARG A 254 -12.37 -15.81 -3.61
N ASP A 255 -13.49 -16.52 -3.50
CA ASP A 255 -14.24 -17.00 -4.66
C ASP A 255 -14.78 -15.82 -5.50
N ARG A 256 -15.32 -14.79 -4.83
CA ARG A 256 -15.81 -13.59 -5.52
C ARG A 256 -14.69 -12.79 -6.18
N LEU A 257 -13.56 -12.62 -5.49
CA LEU A 257 -12.40 -11.92 -6.04
C LEU A 257 -11.80 -12.70 -7.21
N GLY A 258 -11.70 -14.02 -7.11
CA GLY A 258 -11.21 -14.89 -8.18
C GLY A 258 -12.11 -14.89 -9.41
N ALA A 259 -13.42 -15.05 -9.22
CA ALA A 259 -14.39 -14.98 -10.31
C ALA A 259 -14.35 -13.62 -11.03
N TRP A 260 -14.30 -12.52 -10.27
CA TRP A 260 -14.16 -11.19 -10.85
C TRP A 260 -12.83 -10.99 -11.58
N ARG A 261 -11.71 -11.47 -11.02
CA ARG A 261 -10.40 -11.39 -11.68
C ARG A 261 -10.44 -12.12 -13.02
N ASP A 262 -11.01 -13.31 -13.06
CA ASP A 262 -11.10 -14.12 -14.29
C ASP A 262 -12.00 -13.44 -15.34
N GLU A 263 -13.11 -12.84 -14.90
CA GLU A 263 -13.95 -12.01 -15.75
C GLU A 263 -13.21 -10.77 -16.28
N LEU A 264 -12.46 -10.07 -15.42
CA LEU A 264 -11.66 -8.91 -15.80
C LEU A 264 -10.59 -9.29 -16.83
N VAL A 265 -9.94 -10.44 -16.70
CA VAL A 265 -9.00 -10.96 -17.72
C VAL A 265 -9.69 -11.09 -19.09
N LEU A 266 -10.91 -11.62 -19.14
CA LEU A 266 -11.68 -11.71 -20.38
C LEU A 266 -12.03 -10.32 -20.95
N ARG A 267 -12.43 -9.38 -20.10
CA ARG A 267 -12.73 -7.99 -20.51
C ARG A 267 -11.50 -7.29 -21.09
N LEU A 268 -10.36 -7.40 -20.41
CA LEU A 268 -9.08 -6.83 -20.86
C LEU A 268 -8.57 -7.48 -22.15
N THR A 269 -8.75 -8.80 -22.30
CA THR A 269 -8.38 -9.53 -23.53
C THR A 269 -9.20 -9.05 -24.73
N ARG A 270 -10.48 -8.69 -24.52
CA ARG A 270 -11.30 -8.07 -25.58
C ARG A 270 -10.83 -6.65 -25.88
N ALA A 271 -10.54 -5.86 -24.85
CA ALA A 271 -10.05 -4.49 -25.01
C ALA A 271 -8.67 -4.41 -25.69
N ALA A 272 -7.86 -5.47 -25.59
CA ALA A 272 -6.57 -5.57 -26.27
C ALA A 272 -6.66 -5.84 -27.78
N ARG A 273 -7.84 -6.18 -28.31
CA ARG A 273 -8.00 -6.43 -29.75
C ARG A 273 -7.90 -5.10 -30.50
N PRO A 274 -7.19 -5.05 -31.64
CA PRO A 274 -7.29 -3.90 -32.52
C PRO A 274 -8.76 -3.69 -32.90
N PRO A 275 -9.23 -2.43 -33.06
CA PRO A 275 -10.55 -2.18 -33.62
C PRO A 275 -10.63 -2.92 -34.96
N ASP A 276 -11.72 -3.65 -35.20
CA ASP A 276 -11.93 -4.33 -36.47
C ASP A 276 -11.78 -3.28 -37.58
N ASP A 277 -10.84 -3.49 -38.51
CA ASP A 277 -10.68 -2.65 -39.69
C ASP A 277 -12.02 -2.62 -40.43
N VAL A 278 -12.77 -1.52 -40.28
CA VAL A 278 -13.93 -1.22 -41.12
C VAL A 278 -13.32 -0.85 -42.47
N GLY A 279 -13.27 -1.85 -43.35
CA GLY A 279 -12.70 -1.76 -44.69
C GLY A 279 -13.35 -0.72 -45.60
#